data_AF-A0A4Q8XWC6-F1
#
_entry.id   AF-A0A4Q8XWC6-F1
#
_cell.length_a   1.000
_cell.length_b   1.000
_cell.length_c   1.000
_cell.angle_alpha   90.00
_cell.angle_beta   90.00
_cell.angle_gamma   90.00
#
_symmetry.space_group_name_H-M   'P 1'
#
loop_
_entity.id
_entity.type
_entity.pdbx_description
1 polymer ?
#
loop_
_entity_poly.entity_id
_entity_poly.type
_entity_poly.pdbx_seq_one_letter_code
_entity_poly.pdbx_strand_id
1 'polypeptide(L)'
;MGVALRATASGICIAGFFTCLATPSEAQDLPNGWRPPPALRQGMTNFPESYMAQLFQPFRASAGADRVLRQGDIERLKKIAAARQRASGVAAFFSSDLDGDGRLTLAEFEDAQEQSWYETSIDISSALGQRFAKLDLDGDGTVTFEEAKAAAENSGQAESGRDVAGRLQQLLAVDPNQDGTLTAAELEQLGLAAFAYYDRDKDGVLSKAERTNVSAENSQDDEILRRKQEVARCMFPRAAGHEDVFFVNAYGVGALSSVSLVGQDEVTETAEIVVEPDETPLYIVALARSPTIWRVTGDAKRVTRFVAMSPAKAAGVTGLPKDAVTLLPGTNCISNRLTDRPSAAQATAVAFEDAIGSPVRGMIDSPRVSMKLPSDATAPEKTPGKRTAVLPPPMPPRWDEDPLKSLRSRRPGGLVEVDAASVVASADVAPYEVPPLEFGLMKLLQEGSIEAKGRQFYTIRKPIARLPAGLGKGNFYIFDLAPGIEPPSNLFNRPRLPPLPTARP
;
A
#
# COMPACT_ATOMS: atom_id res chain seq x y z
N MET A 1 52.06 18.78 -42.49
CA MET A 1 52.37 18.30 -43.86
C MET A 1 52.38 16.78 -43.82
N GLY A 2 51.44 16.14 -44.53
CA GLY A 2 51.43 14.70 -44.89
C GLY A 2 51.10 13.71 -43.76
N VAL A 3 50.42 12.57 -43.95
CA VAL A 3 49.70 11.94 -45.07
C VAL A 3 48.74 10.89 -44.46
N ALA A 4 47.58 10.73 -45.09
CA ALA A 4 46.58 9.64 -45.17
C ALA A 4 46.72 8.34 -44.34
N LEU A 5 45.55 7.79 -43.91
CA LEU A 5 44.94 6.61 -44.54
C LEU A 5 43.44 6.52 -44.20
N ARG A 6 42.57 6.81 -45.18
CA ARG A 6 41.15 6.43 -45.17
C ARG A 6 41.03 5.16 -46.00
N ALA A 7 40.68 4.04 -45.37
CA ALA A 7 40.28 2.83 -46.07
C ALA A 7 38.78 2.90 -46.36
N THR A 8 38.43 3.20 -47.61
CA THR A 8 37.09 3.01 -48.17
C THR A 8 36.98 1.55 -48.62
N ALA A 9 36.17 0.75 -47.93
CA ALA A 9 35.73 -0.55 -48.43
C ALA A 9 34.57 -0.34 -49.40
N SER A 10 34.88 -0.22 -50.70
CA SER A 10 33.90 -0.34 -51.77
C SER A 10 33.54 -1.82 -51.94
N GLY A 11 32.30 -2.18 -51.64
CA GLY A 11 31.73 -3.48 -51.93
C GLY A 11 31.67 -3.74 -53.45
N ILE A 12 32.34 -4.79 -53.90
CA ILE A 12 32.17 -5.37 -55.23
C ILE A 12 31.02 -6.38 -55.12
N CYS A 13 29.87 -6.05 -55.71
CA CYS A 13 28.79 -7.02 -55.91
C CYS A 13 29.15 -7.93 -57.10
N ILE A 14 29.61 -9.15 -56.81
CA ILE A 14 29.61 -10.24 -57.80
C ILE A 14 28.20 -10.85 -57.77
N ALA A 15 27.53 -10.76 -58.91
CA ALA A 15 26.23 -11.39 -59.15
C ALA A 15 26.38 -12.91 -59.25
N GLY A 16 25.75 -13.65 -58.35
CA GLY A 16 25.61 -15.10 -58.44
C GLY A 16 25.51 -15.75 -57.07
N PHE A 17 24.33 -16.30 -56.76
CA PHE A 17 24.06 -17.14 -55.58
C PHE A 17 24.30 -16.48 -54.21
N PHE A 18 23.34 -15.67 -53.76
CA PHE A 18 23.16 -15.43 -52.32
C PHE A 18 21.98 -16.27 -51.82
N THR A 19 22.30 -17.47 -51.33
CA THR A 19 21.63 -17.96 -50.12
C THR A 19 21.77 -16.87 -49.06
N CYS A 20 20.67 -16.26 -48.64
CA CYS A 20 20.64 -15.45 -47.42
C CYS A 20 20.95 -16.38 -46.24
N LEU A 21 22.24 -16.59 -45.98
CA LEU A 21 22.70 -17.01 -44.68
C LEU A 21 22.42 -15.81 -43.77
N ALA A 22 21.37 -15.93 -42.95
CA ALA A 22 21.20 -15.05 -41.81
C ALA A 22 22.51 -15.12 -41.01
N THR A 23 23.28 -14.03 -41.04
CA THR A 23 24.44 -13.87 -40.19
C THR A 23 23.98 -14.05 -38.74
N PRO A 24 24.66 -14.86 -37.91
CA PRO A 24 24.37 -14.87 -36.49
C PRO A 24 24.51 -13.42 -35.99
N SER A 25 23.45 -12.91 -35.38
CA SER A 25 23.33 -11.53 -34.87
C SER A 25 24.62 -11.13 -34.17
N GLU A 26 25.37 -10.19 -34.74
CA GLU A 26 26.59 -9.64 -34.12
C GLU A 26 26.19 -8.89 -32.84
N ALA A 27 26.95 -9.12 -31.77
CA ALA A 27 26.80 -8.42 -30.50
C ALA A 27 26.83 -6.90 -30.72
N GLN A 28 25.72 -6.22 -30.44
CA GLN A 28 25.55 -4.79 -30.66
C GLN A 28 25.87 -3.98 -29.40
N ASP A 29 26.49 -2.81 -29.58
CA ASP A 29 26.87 -1.93 -28.47
C ASP A 29 25.65 -1.48 -27.64
N LEU A 30 25.76 -1.58 -26.32
CA LEU A 30 24.70 -1.18 -25.39
C LEU A 30 24.48 0.35 -25.42
N PRO A 31 23.25 0.82 -25.18
CA PRO A 31 22.95 2.26 -25.17
C PRO A 31 23.79 3.04 -24.16
N ASN A 32 24.13 4.30 -24.49
CA ASN A 32 24.81 5.20 -23.55
C ASN A 32 23.97 5.40 -22.28
N GLY A 33 24.56 5.12 -21.11
CA GLY A 33 23.88 5.21 -19.82
C GLY A 33 23.04 3.99 -19.45
N TRP A 34 23.20 2.87 -20.16
CA TRP A 34 22.57 1.59 -19.83
C TRP A 34 22.85 1.19 -18.38
N ARG A 35 21.80 0.70 -17.70
CA ARG A 35 21.87 0.15 -16.35
C ARG A 35 21.27 -1.26 -16.34
N PRO A 36 21.82 -2.19 -15.56
CA PRO A 36 21.30 -3.54 -15.50
C PRO A 36 19.84 -3.58 -14.98
N PRO A 37 18.87 -4.06 -15.79
CA PRO A 37 17.50 -4.23 -15.33
C PRO A 37 17.40 -5.28 -14.22
N PRO A 38 16.32 -5.27 -13.41
CA PRO A 38 16.15 -6.18 -12.28
C PRO A 38 16.34 -7.66 -12.64
N ALA A 39 15.86 -8.07 -13.81
CA ALA A 39 15.94 -9.46 -14.29
C ALA A 39 17.38 -9.99 -14.48
N LEU A 40 18.35 -9.11 -14.74
CA LEU A 40 19.77 -9.45 -14.83
C LEU A 40 20.48 -9.42 -13.47
N ARG A 41 19.90 -8.76 -12.46
CA ARG A 41 20.49 -8.67 -11.11
C ARG A 41 20.03 -9.78 -10.18
N GLN A 42 18.86 -10.35 -10.44
CA GLN A 42 18.33 -11.47 -9.66
C GLN A 42 19.20 -12.73 -9.80
N GLY A 43 19.74 -13.22 -8.68
CA GLY A 43 20.62 -14.39 -8.67
C GLY A 43 22.07 -14.10 -9.06
N MET A 44 22.49 -12.83 -9.05
CA MET A 44 23.89 -12.47 -9.26
C MET A 44 24.77 -13.02 -8.12
N THR A 45 25.72 -13.87 -8.49
CA THR A 45 26.66 -14.55 -7.59
C THR A 45 28.06 -13.91 -7.66
N ASN A 46 29.00 -14.40 -6.84
CA ASN A 46 30.35 -13.82 -6.76
C ASN A 46 31.16 -14.00 -8.05
N PHE A 47 30.93 -15.07 -8.81
CA PHE A 47 31.74 -15.43 -9.97
C PHE A 47 30.90 -15.39 -11.25
N PRO A 48 31.44 -14.86 -12.35
CA PRO A 48 30.69 -14.66 -13.59
C PRO A 48 30.14 -15.97 -14.15
N GLU A 49 30.87 -17.08 -14.09
CA GLU A 49 30.44 -18.38 -14.63
C GLU A 49 29.20 -18.91 -13.90
N SER A 50 29.20 -18.79 -12.57
CA SER A 50 28.07 -19.23 -11.73
C SER A 50 26.84 -18.36 -11.93
N TYR A 51 27.03 -17.05 -12.14
CA TYR A 51 25.96 -16.11 -12.42
C TYR A 51 25.37 -16.36 -13.80
N MET A 52 26.21 -16.54 -14.81
CA MET A 52 25.78 -16.86 -16.18
C MET A 52 25.03 -18.18 -16.23
N ALA A 53 25.49 -19.20 -15.51
CA ALA A 53 24.75 -20.45 -15.39
C ALA A 53 23.33 -20.21 -14.84
N GLN A 54 23.18 -19.42 -13.77
CA GLN A 54 21.87 -19.11 -13.18
C GLN A 54 20.99 -18.26 -14.11
N LEU A 55 21.56 -17.29 -14.83
CA LEU A 55 20.83 -16.44 -15.77
C LEU A 55 20.27 -17.26 -16.95
N PHE A 56 21.06 -18.21 -17.47
CA PHE A 56 20.68 -19.02 -18.61
C PHE A 56 19.75 -20.19 -18.29
N GLN A 57 19.66 -20.65 -17.04
CA GLN A 57 18.78 -21.76 -16.65
C GLN A 57 17.32 -21.58 -17.12
N PRO A 58 16.60 -20.51 -16.75
CA PRO A 58 15.21 -20.32 -17.16
C PRO A 58 15.08 -20.09 -18.67
N PHE A 59 16.05 -19.42 -19.28
CA PHE A 59 16.09 -19.19 -20.73
C PHE A 59 16.16 -20.53 -21.50
N ARG A 60 17.12 -21.39 -21.16
CA ARG A 60 17.33 -22.68 -21.82
C ARG A 60 16.17 -23.65 -21.62
N ALA A 61 15.50 -23.59 -20.47
CA ALA A 61 14.32 -24.39 -20.22
C ALA A 61 13.13 -24.01 -21.13
N SER A 62 13.13 -22.80 -21.68
CA SER A 62 11.95 -22.19 -22.31
C SER A 62 12.12 -21.97 -23.82
N ALA A 63 13.30 -21.51 -24.25
CA ALA A 63 13.66 -21.13 -25.62
C ALA A 63 13.84 -22.31 -26.60
N GLY A 64 13.34 -23.50 -26.25
CA GLY A 64 13.30 -24.66 -27.14
C GLY A 64 14.66 -25.09 -27.70
N ALA A 65 14.62 -25.81 -28.83
CA ALA A 65 15.81 -26.26 -29.54
C ALA A 65 16.47 -25.15 -30.37
N ASP A 66 15.73 -24.11 -30.73
CA ASP A 66 16.16 -22.99 -31.55
C ASP A 66 16.88 -21.90 -30.75
N ARG A 67 16.88 -21.97 -29.40
CA ARG A 67 17.65 -21.09 -28.50
C ARG A 67 17.29 -19.61 -28.67
N VAL A 68 16.04 -19.34 -29.03
CA VAL A 68 15.48 -17.99 -29.16
C VAL A 68 14.23 -17.92 -28.30
N LEU A 69 14.22 -17.00 -27.34
CA LEU A 69 13.06 -16.75 -26.50
C LEU A 69 12.11 -15.80 -27.24
N ARG A 70 10.86 -16.21 -27.42
CA ARG A 70 9.79 -15.38 -28.00
C ARG A 70 8.62 -15.22 -27.05
N GLN A 71 7.75 -14.26 -27.35
CA GLN A 71 6.49 -14.10 -26.61
C GLN A 71 5.66 -15.40 -26.57
N GLY A 72 5.66 -16.17 -27.67
CA GLY A 72 4.97 -17.45 -27.75
C GLY A 72 5.46 -18.50 -26.74
N ASP A 73 6.75 -18.50 -26.41
CA ASP A 73 7.32 -19.42 -25.42
C ASP A 73 6.88 -19.06 -24.01
N ILE A 74 6.82 -17.77 -23.71
CA ILE A 74 6.33 -17.24 -22.43
C ILE A 74 4.84 -17.57 -22.27
N GLU A 75 4.02 -17.36 -23.30
CA GLU A 75 2.60 -17.69 -23.26
C GLU A 75 2.36 -19.21 -23.11
N ARG A 76 3.20 -20.03 -23.76
CA ARG A 76 3.17 -21.49 -23.57
C ARG A 76 3.51 -21.87 -22.13
N LEU A 77 4.51 -21.24 -21.52
CA LEU A 77 4.84 -21.46 -20.12
C LEU A 77 3.71 -21.06 -19.17
N LYS A 78 3.07 -19.90 -19.38
CA LYS A 78 1.90 -19.47 -18.60
C LYS A 78 0.77 -20.50 -18.66
N LYS A 79 0.50 -21.04 -19.85
CA LYS A 79 -0.50 -22.11 -20.05
C LYS A 79 -0.14 -23.39 -19.29
N ILE A 80 1.12 -23.82 -19.35
CA ILE A 80 1.60 -25.01 -18.61
C ILE A 80 1.50 -24.77 -17.09
N ALA A 81 1.91 -23.60 -16.62
CA ALA A 81 1.84 -23.23 -15.20
C ALA A 81 0.38 -23.22 -14.71
N ALA A 82 -0.53 -22.59 -15.47
CA ALA A 82 -1.96 -22.59 -15.15
C ALA A 82 -2.55 -24.02 -15.13
N ALA A 83 -2.14 -24.90 -16.04
CA ALA A 83 -2.57 -26.30 -16.04
C ALA A 83 -2.07 -27.06 -14.81
N ARG A 84 -0.80 -26.86 -14.42
CA ARG A 84 -0.23 -27.45 -13.20
C ARG A 84 -0.90 -26.94 -11.94
N GLN A 85 -1.23 -25.65 -11.88
CA GLN A 85 -1.95 -25.06 -10.75
C GLN A 85 -3.34 -25.67 -10.60
N ARG A 86 -4.09 -25.81 -11.70
CA ARG A 86 -5.39 -26.50 -11.69
C ARG A 86 -5.27 -27.94 -11.20
N ALA A 87 -4.29 -28.68 -11.71
CA ALA A 87 -4.03 -30.04 -11.27
C ALA A 87 -3.66 -30.11 -9.78
N SER A 88 -2.86 -29.17 -9.27
CA SER A 88 -2.48 -29.11 -7.85
C SER A 88 -3.66 -28.76 -6.94
N GLY A 89 -4.54 -27.84 -7.34
CA GLY A 89 -5.73 -27.49 -6.57
C GLY A 89 -6.70 -28.67 -6.45
N VAL A 90 -6.92 -29.38 -7.56
CA VAL A 90 -7.74 -30.59 -7.60
C VAL A 90 -7.08 -31.76 -6.85
N ALA A 91 -5.76 -31.92 -6.95
CA ALA A 91 -5.05 -32.93 -6.17
C ALA A 91 -5.11 -32.64 -4.66
N ALA A 92 -5.06 -31.37 -4.25
CA ALA A 92 -5.22 -30.97 -2.86
C ALA A 92 -6.58 -31.37 -2.31
N PHE A 93 -7.65 -31.18 -3.10
CA PHE A 93 -8.99 -31.67 -2.78
C PHE A 93 -9.00 -33.18 -2.50
N PHE A 94 -8.49 -33.99 -3.43
CA PHE A 94 -8.42 -35.45 -3.25
C PHE A 94 -7.51 -35.90 -2.09
N SER A 95 -6.49 -35.12 -1.75
CA SER A 95 -5.62 -35.43 -0.61
C SER A 95 -6.23 -35.06 0.74
N SER A 96 -7.32 -34.29 0.75
CA SER A 96 -8.01 -33.84 1.96
C SER A 96 -9.38 -34.48 2.14
N ASP A 97 -9.97 -35.05 1.10
CA ASP A 97 -11.12 -35.95 1.17
C ASP A 97 -10.66 -37.30 1.77
N LEU A 98 -10.82 -37.46 3.09
CA LEU A 98 -10.23 -38.57 3.85
C LEU A 98 -11.07 -39.84 3.76
N ASP A 99 -12.39 -39.70 3.61
CA ASP A 99 -13.30 -40.83 3.47
C ASP A 99 -13.61 -41.20 2.01
N GLY A 100 -13.26 -40.33 1.06
CA GLY A 100 -13.34 -40.56 -0.38
C GLY A 100 -14.75 -40.43 -0.94
N ASP A 101 -15.66 -39.74 -0.25
CA ASP A 101 -17.05 -39.58 -0.68
C ASP A 101 -17.24 -38.50 -1.76
N GLY A 102 -16.17 -37.78 -2.12
CA GLY A 102 -16.19 -36.73 -3.13
C GLY A 102 -16.70 -35.39 -2.63
N ARG A 103 -16.78 -35.22 -1.31
CA ARG A 103 -17.04 -33.95 -0.62
C ARG A 103 -15.96 -33.72 0.41
N LEU A 104 -15.46 -32.49 0.48
CA LEU A 104 -14.49 -32.11 1.48
C LEU A 104 -15.19 -31.29 2.56
N THR A 105 -15.37 -31.89 3.74
CA THR A 105 -15.93 -31.21 4.90
C THR A 105 -14.88 -30.36 5.61
N LEU A 106 -15.32 -29.39 6.44
CA LEU A 106 -14.40 -28.58 7.24
C LEU A 106 -13.56 -29.44 8.19
N ALA A 107 -14.14 -30.50 8.76
CA ALA A 107 -13.45 -31.41 9.67
C ALA A 107 -12.33 -32.18 8.96
N GLU A 108 -12.60 -32.73 7.77
CA GLU A 108 -11.59 -33.44 6.99
C GLU A 108 -10.48 -32.49 6.48
N PHE A 109 -10.85 -31.26 6.15
CA PHE A 109 -9.89 -30.23 5.78
C PHE A 109 -8.98 -29.83 6.96
N GLU A 110 -9.52 -29.76 8.17
CA GLU A 110 -8.74 -29.53 9.39
C GLU A 110 -7.82 -30.72 9.70
N ASP A 111 -8.34 -31.95 9.68
CA ASP A 111 -7.61 -33.19 9.96
C ASP A 111 -6.47 -33.45 8.95
N ALA A 112 -6.73 -33.24 7.66
CA ALA A 112 -5.72 -33.39 6.61
C ALA A 112 -4.58 -32.36 6.71
N GLN A 113 -4.84 -31.18 7.28
CA GLN A 113 -3.84 -30.13 7.48
C GLN A 113 -3.10 -30.28 8.83
N GLU A 114 -3.74 -30.85 9.85
CA GLU A 114 -3.15 -31.10 11.17
C GLU A 114 -1.98 -32.10 11.10
N GLN A 115 -2.06 -33.12 10.23
CA GLN A 115 -0.96 -34.07 10.02
C GLN A 115 0.27 -33.47 9.32
N SER A 116 0.13 -32.32 8.65
CA SER A 116 1.22 -31.70 7.90
C SER A 116 2.17 -30.86 8.77
N TRP A 117 1.80 -30.45 9.99
CA TRP A 117 2.56 -29.45 10.77
C TRP A 117 2.68 -29.75 12.27
N TYR A 118 3.92 -29.73 12.79
CA TYR A 118 4.22 -29.77 14.23
C TYR A 118 3.93 -28.41 14.91
N GLU A 119 3.20 -28.49 16.04
CA GLU A 119 3.00 -27.51 17.12
C GLU A 119 3.58 -26.10 16.92
N THR A 120 2.72 -25.14 16.57
CA THR A 120 2.88 -23.75 17.04
C THR A 120 1.50 -23.14 17.25
N SER A 121 1.22 -22.78 18.50
CA SER A 121 -0.03 -22.19 18.98
C SER A 121 -0.26 -20.78 18.44
N ILE A 122 -1.00 -20.69 17.34
CA ILE A 122 -1.71 -19.49 16.86
C ILE A 122 -3.13 -19.95 16.50
N ASP A 123 -4.11 -19.04 16.50
CA ASP A 123 -5.53 -19.24 16.22
C ASP A 123 -5.79 -19.76 14.77
N ILE A 124 -5.31 -20.98 14.47
CA ILE A 124 -5.21 -21.61 13.14
C ILE A 124 -6.59 -21.96 12.58
N SER A 125 -7.58 -22.26 13.43
CA SER A 125 -8.96 -22.56 13.01
C SER A 125 -9.56 -21.39 12.22
N SER A 126 -9.27 -20.14 12.61
CA SER A 126 -9.74 -18.96 11.89
C SER A 126 -9.13 -18.82 10.49
N ALA A 127 -7.86 -19.20 10.32
CA ALA A 127 -7.15 -19.13 9.05
C ALA A 127 -7.51 -20.29 8.10
N LEU A 128 -7.74 -21.49 8.66
CA LEU A 128 -8.24 -22.65 7.91
C LEU A 128 -9.69 -22.42 7.48
N GLY A 129 -10.55 -21.90 8.37
CA GLY A 129 -11.92 -21.52 8.02
C GLY A 129 -11.98 -20.46 6.91
N GLN A 130 -11.08 -19.47 6.90
CA GLN A 130 -10.98 -18.50 5.80
C GLN A 130 -10.50 -19.11 4.47
N ARG A 131 -9.71 -20.18 4.51
CA ARG A 131 -9.29 -20.91 3.30
C ARG A 131 -10.40 -21.82 2.80
N PHE A 132 -11.07 -22.52 3.71
CA PHE A 132 -12.22 -23.35 3.42
C PHE A 132 -13.35 -22.52 2.79
N ALA A 133 -13.69 -21.36 3.37
CA ALA A 133 -14.70 -20.43 2.84
C ALA A 133 -14.34 -19.81 1.47
N LYS A 134 -13.11 -19.97 0.97
CA LYS A 134 -12.74 -19.59 -0.41
C LYS A 134 -12.90 -20.73 -1.40
N LEU A 135 -12.98 -21.96 -0.91
CA LEU A 135 -13.17 -23.17 -1.69
C LEU A 135 -14.66 -23.54 -1.74
N ASP A 136 -15.38 -23.31 -0.65
CA ASP A 136 -16.84 -23.44 -0.52
C ASP A 136 -17.49 -22.20 -1.15
N LEU A 137 -17.88 -22.32 -2.42
CA LEU A 137 -18.33 -21.17 -3.22
C LEU A 137 -19.80 -20.87 -3.02
N ASP A 138 -20.61 -21.90 -2.72
CA ASP A 138 -22.04 -21.74 -2.46
C ASP A 138 -22.39 -21.62 -0.96
N GLY A 139 -21.42 -21.87 -0.07
CA GLY A 139 -21.54 -21.66 1.36
C GLY A 139 -22.34 -22.76 2.07
N ASP A 140 -22.43 -23.96 1.49
CA ASP A 140 -23.19 -25.07 2.05
C ASP A 140 -22.43 -25.85 3.15
N GLY A 141 -21.17 -25.50 3.40
CA GLY A 141 -20.31 -26.11 4.41
C GLY A 141 -19.57 -27.35 3.92
N THR A 142 -19.66 -27.69 2.63
CA THR A 142 -18.91 -28.76 1.98
C THR A 142 -18.31 -28.26 0.68
N VAL A 143 -17.03 -28.56 0.42
CA VAL A 143 -16.42 -28.26 -0.86
C VAL A 143 -16.64 -29.44 -1.79
N THR A 144 -17.33 -29.25 -2.90
CA THR A 144 -17.49 -30.26 -3.93
C THR A 144 -16.34 -30.25 -4.95
N PHE A 145 -16.21 -31.31 -5.75
CA PHE A 145 -15.23 -31.34 -6.84
C PHE A 145 -15.36 -30.18 -7.84
N GLU A 146 -16.60 -29.80 -8.20
CA GLU A 146 -16.83 -28.70 -9.14
C GLU A 146 -16.43 -27.35 -8.53
N GLU A 147 -16.64 -27.15 -7.23
CA GLU A 147 -16.19 -25.96 -6.53
C GLU A 147 -14.68 -25.93 -6.34
N ALA A 148 -14.05 -27.06 -6.01
CA ALA A 148 -12.60 -27.18 -5.94
C ALA A 148 -11.95 -26.88 -7.31
N LYS A 149 -12.55 -27.38 -8.39
CA LYS A 149 -12.11 -27.09 -9.76
C LYS A 149 -12.32 -25.62 -10.13
N ALA A 150 -13.50 -25.06 -9.83
CA ALA A 150 -13.80 -23.65 -10.08
C ALA A 150 -12.89 -22.72 -9.27
N ALA A 151 -12.62 -23.05 -8.01
CA ALA A 151 -11.68 -22.34 -7.16
C ALA A 151 -10.24 -22.45 -7.68
N ALA A 152 -9.83 -23.64 -8.17
CA ALA A 152 -8.52 -23.83 -8.80
C ALA A 152 -8.39 -23.04 -10.12
N GLU A 153 -9.47 -22.88 -10.89
CA GLU A 153 -9.53 -22.02 -12.08
C GLU A 153 -9.52 -20.52 -11.75
N ASN A 154 -10.23 -20.13 -10.67
CA ASN A 154 -10.38 -18.74 -10.22
C ASN A 154 -9.25 -18.26 -9.29
N SER A 155 -8.34 -19.13 -8.86
CA SER A 155 -7.15 -18.82 -8.06
C SER A 155 -6.07 -18.03 -8.83
N GLY A 156 -6.52 -17.13 -9.71
CA GLY A 156 -5.75 -16.31 -10.63
C GLY A 156 -4.41 -15.88 -10.05
N GLN A 157 -3.35 -16.27 -10.75
CA GLN A 157 -1.96 -15.88 -10.52
C GLN A 157 -1.59 -15.82 -9.03
N ALA A 158 -1.54 -16.99 -8.39
CA ALA A 158 -0.79 -17.11 -7.14
C ALA A 158 0.66 -16.69 -7.41
N GLU A 159 0.96 -15.45 -7.02
CA GLU A 159 2.27 -14.81 -6.91
C GLU A 159 3.16 -15.62 -5.98
N SER A 160 3.63 -16.77 -6.46
CA SER A 160 4.80 -17.42 -5.89
C SER A 160 6.01 -16.57 -6.28
N GLY A 161 6.96 -16.37 -5.36
CA GLY A 161 8.27 -15.74 -5.62
C GLY A 161 9.17 -16.49 -6.61
N ARG A 162 8.59 -17.31 -7.50
CA ARG A 162 9.20 -18.06 -8.58
C ARG A 162 8.42 -17.88 -9.89
N ASP A 163 7.88 -16.69 -10.16
CA ASP A 163 7.27 -16.40 -11.47
C ASP A 163 8.36 -16.39 -12.58
N VAL A 164 8.66 -17.58 -13.10
CA VAL A 164 9.62 -17.78 -14.18
C VAL A 164 9.14 -17.09 -15.46
N ALA A 165 7.82 -17.08 -15.71
CA ALA A 165 7.25 -16.44 -16.90
C ALA A 165 7.41 -14.91 -16.83
N GLY A 166 7.14 -14.31 -15.67
CA GLY A 166 7.39 -12.89 -15.42
C GLY A 166 8.87 -12.52 -15.57
N ARG A 167 9.79 -13.33 -15.03
CA ARG A 167 11.23 -13.11 -15.22
C ARG A 167 11.64 -13.16 -16.69
N LEU A 168 11.15 -14.14 -17.45
CA LEU A 168 11.43 -14.24 -18.88
C LEU A 168 10.81 -13.09 -19.68
N GLN A 169 9.62 -12.61 -19.27
CA GLN A 169 9.00 -11.41 -19.85
C GLN A 169 9.87 -10.17 -19.63
N GLN A 170 10.44 -10.00 -18.44
CA GLN A 170 11.36 -8.90 -18.17
C GLN A 170 12.65 -9.00 -18.96
N LEU A 171 13.20 -10.22 -19.15
CA LEU A 171 14.37 -10.43 -19.99
C LEU A 171 14.08 -10.13 -21.47
N LEU A 172 12.94 -10.61 -21.98
CA LEU A 172 12.49 -10.31 -23.34
C LEU A 172 12.22 -8.82 -23.55
N ALA A 173 11.82 -8.06 -22.51
CA ALA A 173 11.62 -6.62 -22.62
C ALA A 173 12.93 -5.83 -22.76
N VAL A 174 14.09 -6.42 -22.46
CA VAL A 174 15.40 -5.77 -22.65
C VAL A 174 15.79 -5.73 -24.12
N ASP A 175 15.43 -6.79 -24.87
CA ASP A 175 15.56 -6.96 -26.32
C ASP A 175 16.41 -5.86 -27.00
N PRO A 176 17.76 -6.01 -26.98
CA PRO A 176 18.68 -4.95 -27.36
C PRO A 176 18.51 -4.44 -28.78
N ASN A 177 18.12 -5.33 -29.71
CA ASN A 177 17.96 -5.02 -31.13
C ASN A 177 16.49 -4.74 -31.50
N GLN A 178 15.56 -4.83 -30.53
CA GLN A 178 14.13 -4.60 -30.66
C GLN A 178 13.47 -5.47 -31.73
N ASP A 179 13.99 -6.68 -31.97
CA ASP A 179 13.46 -7.61 -32.98
C ASP A 179 12.29 -8.48 -32.46
N GLY A 180 11.90 -8.29 -31.21
CA GLY A 180 10.83 -9.01 -30.52
C GLY A 180 11.25 -10.38 -30.00
N THR A 181 12.55 -10.71 -30.05
CA THR A 181 13.12 -11.96 -29.60
C THR A 181 14.35 -11.72 -28.72
N LEU A 182 14.73 -12.74 -27.94
CA LEU A 182 15.98 -12.70 -27.19
C LEU A 182 16.78 -13.96 -27.51
N THR A 183 17.94 -13.78 -28.11
CA THR A 183 18.86 -14.88 -28.43
C THR A 183 19.78 -15.20 -27.26
N ALA A 184 20.39 -16.39 -27.29
CA ALA A 184 21.39 -16.77 -26.30
C ALA A 184 22.61 -15.81 -26.30
N ALA A 185 23.03 -15.31 -27.46
CA ALA A 185 24.17 -14.41 -27.57
C ALA A 185 23.88 -13.02 -26.97
N GLU A 186 22.67 -12.49 -27.20
CA GLU A 186 22.25 -11.21 -26.61
C GLU A 186 22.11 -11.32 -25.09
N LEU A 187 21.51 -12.41 -24.60
CA LEU A 187 21.45 -12.65 -23.16
C LEU A 187 22.85 -12.80 -22.53
N GLU A 188 23.79 -13.39 -23.27
CA GLU A 188 25.18 -13.53 -22.81
C GLU A 188 25.84 -12.16 -22.66
N GLN A 189 25.73 -11.34 -23.70
CA GLN A 189 26.28 -9.98 -23.70
C GLN A 189 25.66 -9.13 -22.59
N LEU A 190 24.34 -9.17 -22.42
CA LEU A 190 23.63 -8.47 -21.35
C LEU A 190 24.07 -8.95 -19.97
N GLY A 191 24.22 -10.26 -19.79
CA GLY A 191 24.72 -10.86 -18.56
C GLY A 191 26.12 -10.35 -18.21
N LEU A 192 27.06 -10.47 -19.15
CA LEU A 192 28.44 -10.01 -18.96
C LEU A 192 28.53 -8.51 -18.67
N ALA A 193 27.77 -7.69 -19.39
CA ALA A 193 27.70 -6.26 -19.15
C ALA A 193 27.12 -5.93 -17.77
N ALA A 194 26.10 -6.67 -17.32
CA ALA A 194 25.55 -6.52 -15.98
C ALA A 194 26.56 -6.86 -14.89
N PHE A 195 27.35 -7.94 -15.07
CA PHE A 195 28.39 -8.31 -14.12
C PHE A 195 29.48 -7.23 -14.05
N ALA A 196 30.00 -6.80 -15.21
CA ALA A 196 31.02 -5.76 -15.32
C ALA A 196 30.57 -4.38 -14.81
N TYR A 197 29.26 -4.11 -14.78
CA TYR A 197 28.70 -2.89 -14.19
C TYR A 197 28.90 -2.84 -12.67
N TYR A 198 28.81 -3.99 -12.00
CA TYR A 198 28.95 -4.10 -10.54
C TYR A 198 30.37 -4.44 -10.08
N ASP A 199 31.15 -5.14 -10.91
CA ASP A 199 32.59 -5.39 -10.72
C ASP A 199 33.39 -4.11 -11.06
N ARG A 200 33.51 -3.22 -10.07
CA ARG A 200 34.06 -1.87 -10.25
C ARG A 200 35.57 -1.86 -10.31
N ASP A 201 36.22 -2.74 -9.54
CA ASP A 201 37.68 -2.88 -9.56
C ASP A 201 38.17 -3.82 -10.67
N LYS A 202 37.24 -4.53 -11.34
CA LYS A 202 37.48 -5.37 -12.52
C LYS A 202 38.41 -6.54 -12.20
N ASP A 203 38.31 -7.07 -10.98
CA ASP A 203 39.09 -8.22 -10.56
C ASP A 203 38.43 -9.56 -10.96
N GLY A 204 37.24 -9.49 -11.57
CA GLY A 204 36.47 -10.64 -12.03
C GLY A 204 35.62 -11.31 -10.95
N VAL A 205 35.53 -10.72 -9.75
CA VAL A 205 34.80 -11.27 -8.61
C VAL A 205 34.00 -10.18 -7.89
N LEU A 206 32.70 -10.41 -7.66
CA LEU A 206 31.93 -9.46 -6.88
C LEU A 206 32.24 -9.56 -5.39
N SER A 207 32.92 -8.53 -4.90
CA SER A 207 33.22 -8.34 -3.48
C SER A 207 31.93 -8.19 -2.65
N LYS A 208 32.05 -8.27 -1.32
CA LYS A 208 30.91 -8.03 -0.42
C LYS A 208 30.34 -6.61 -0.58
N ALA A 209 31.20 -5.62 -0.83
CA ALA A 209 30.80 -4.23 -0.99
C ALA A 209 29.98 -4.04 -2.29
N GLU A 210 30.42 -4.64 -3.40
CA GLU A 210 29.71 -4.55 -4.68
C GLU A 210 28.38 -5.28 -4.65
N ARG A 211 28.34 -6.47 -4.04
CA ARG A 211 27.07 -7.19 -3.83
C ARG A 211 26.10 -6.45 -2.94
N THR A 212 26.59 -5.59 -2.04
CA THR A 212 25.69 -4.75 -1.23
C THR A 212 24.95 -3.74 -2.11
N ASN A 213 25.58 -3.22 -3.17
CA ASN A 213 24.90 -2.35 -4.14
C ASN A 213 23.84 -3.12 -4.93
N VAL A 214 24.17 -4.31 -5.43
CA VAL A 214 23.22 -5.20 -6.12
C VAL A 214 22.03 -5.52 -5.22
N SER A 215 22.28 -5.90 -3.96
CA SER A 215 21.24 -6.22 -2.99
C SER A 215 20.37 -5.01 -2.64
N ALA A 216 20.96 -3.81 -2.55
CA ALA A 216 20.22 -2.59 -2.27
C ALA A 216 19.28 -2.22 -3.43
N GLU A 217 19.76 -2.32 -4.67
CA GLU A 217 18.92 -2.10 -5.85
C GLU A 217 17.83 -3.16 -5.99
N ASN A 218 18.15 -4.45 -5.80
CA ASN A 218 17.15 -5.52 -5.79
C ASN A 218 16.07 -5.29 -4.73
N SER A 219 16.46 -4.88 -3.52
CA SER A 219 15.50 -4.57 -2.45
C SER A 219 14.59 -3.40 -2.81
N GLN A 220 15.11 -2.41 -3.55
CA GLN A 220 14.32 -1.27 -4.02
C GLN A 220 13.30 -1.70 -5.09
N ASP A 221 13.68 -2.55 -6.05
CA ASP A 221 12.75 -3.05 -7.06
C ASP A 221 11.69 -3.98 -6.47
N ASP A 222 12.08 -4.85 -5.54
CA ASP A 222 11.16 -5.73 -4.83
C ASP A 222 10.13 -4.91 -4.03
N GLU A 223 10.55 -3.78 -3.45
CA GLU A 223 9.66 -2.84 -2.79
C GLU A 223 8.72 -2.15 -3.80
N ILE A 224 9.21 -1.72 -4.95
CA ILE A 224 8.38 -1.14 -6.04
C ILE A 224 7.34 -2.16 -6.51
N LEU A 225 7.75 -3.39 -6.79
CA LEU A 225 6.86 -4.46 -7.27
C LEU A 225 5.78 -4.77 -6.24
N ARG A 226 6.17 -4.96 -4.98
CA ARG A 226 5.22 -5.17 -3.88
C ARG A 226 4.24 -4.00 -3.78
N ARG A 227 4.74 -2.77 -3.93
CA ARG A 227 3.89 -1.58 -3.87
C ARG A 227 2.91 -1.51 -5.03
N LYS A 228 3.34 -1.84 -6.24
CA LYS A 228 2.45 -1.95 -7.41
C LYS A 228 1.34 -2.95 -7.16
N GLN A 229 1.66 -4.13 -6.61
CA GLN A 229 0.67 -5.15 -6.26
C GLN A 229 -0.33 -4.66 -5.19
N GLU A 230 0.13 -3.96 -4.16
CA GLU A 230 -0.74 -3.36 -3.14
C GLU A 230 -1.68 -2.31 -3.77
N VAL A 231 -1.14 -1.34 -4.50
CA VAL A 231 -1.89 -0.24 -5.12
C VAL A 231 -2.89 -0.76 -6.15
N ALA A 232 -2.52 -1.77 -6.95
CA ALA A 232 -3.40 -2.36 -7.96
C ALA A 232 -4.68 -2.95 -7.36
N ARG A 233 -4.65 -3.41 -6.10
CA ARG A 233 -5.83 -3.96 -5.41
C ARG A 233 -6.88 -2.90 -5.07
N CYS A 234 -6.50 -1.62 -5.01
CA CYS A 234 -7.40 -0.54 -4.60
C CYS A 234 -8.28 0.01 -5.75
N MET A 235 -8.12 -0.47 -6.99
CA MET A 235 -8.91 -0.07 -8.17
C MET A 235 -9.08 1.45 -8.35
N PHE A 236 -7.97 2.18 -8.40
CA PHE A 236 -8.00 3.64 -8.58
C PHE A 236 -8.59 4.04 -9.94
N PRO A 237 -9.43 5.09 -10.00
CA PRO A 237 -9.81 5.69 -11.27
C PRO A 237 -8.58 6.18 -12.04
N ARG A 238 -8.53 5.94 -13.35
CA ARG A 238 -7.46 6.48 -14.19
C ARG A 238 -7.57 8.01 -14.33
N ALA A 239 -6.41 8.65 -14.44
CA ALA A 239 -6.32 10.06 -14.76
C ALA A 239 -6.69 10.32 -16.23
N ALA A 240 -7.10 11.55 -16.52
CA ALA A 240 -7.39 12.01 -17.88
C ALA A 240 -6.13 12.47 -18.65
N GLY A 241 -4.93 12.23 -18.09
CA GLY A 241 -3.62 12.45 -18.73
C GLY A 241 -3.09 13.89 -18.74
N HIS A 242 -3.91 14.88 -18.39
CA HIS A 242 -3.53 16.30 -18.30
C HIS A 242 -3.68 16.86 -16.87
N GLU A 243 -3.85 15.97 -15.90
CA GLU A 243 -4.02 16.29 -14.48
C GLU A 243 -2.68 16.16 -13.76
N ASP A 244 -2.35 17.12 -12.90
CA ASP A 244 -1.26 16.94 -11.94
C ASP A 244 -1.75 16.06 -10.78
N VAL A 245 -1.06 14.94 -10.57
CA VAL A 245 -1.41 13.97 -9.53
C VAL A 245 -0.67 14.30 -8.22
N PHE A 246 -1.42 14.47 -7.14
CA PHE A 246 -0.89 14.69 -5.79
C PHE A 246 -1.34 13.60 -4.83
N PHE A 247 -0.40 13.14 -3.99
CA PHE A 247 -0.68 12.17 -2.94
C PHE A 247 -0.57 12.82 -1.56
N VAL A 248 -1.66 12.78 -0.79
CA VAL A 248 -1.75 13.31 0.57
C VAL A 248 -1.87 12.15 1.55
N ASN A 249 -0.91 12.03 2.45
CA ASN A 249 -0.89 11.02 3.50
C ASN A 249 -0.97 11.68 4.88
N ALA A 250 -2.10 11.51 5.54
CA ALA A 250 -2.34 12.03 6.88
C ALA A 250 -2.43 10.91 7.93
N TYR A 251 -1.41 10.86 8.79
CA TYR A 251 -1.37 9.95 9.93
C TYR A 251 -2.21 10.40 11.15
N GLY A 252 -2.75 11.60 11.08
CA GLY A 252 -3.65 12.23 12.05
C GLY A 252 -3.83 13.69 11.66
N VAL A 253 -5.04 14.20 11.74
CA VAL A 253 -5.32 15.59 11.35
C VAL A 253 -5.58 16.41 12.60
N GLY A 254 -4.95 17.58 12.69
CA GLY A 254 -4.86 18.37 13.92
C GLY A 254 -6.17 19.06 14.33
N ALA A 255 -7.29 18.79 13.64
CA ALA A 255 -8.60 19.38 13.87
C ALA A 255 -9.69 18.31 13.97
N LEU A 256 -10.74 18.63 14.72
CA LEU A 256 -11.92 17.80 14.93
C LEU A 256 -13.09 18.34 14.12
N SER A 257 -13.92 17.44 13.62
CA SER A 257 -15.15 17.79 12.92
C SER A 257 -16.30 17.96 13.92
N SER A 258 -17.20 18.92 13.69
CA SER A 258 -18.48 19.02 14.43
C SER A 258 -19.53 17.99 13.97
N VAL A 259 -19.30 17.33 12.85
CA VAL A 259 -20.12 16.21 12.34
C VAL A 259 -19.35 14.90 12.33
N SER A 260 -20.06 13.80 12.51
CA SER A 260 -19.51 12.45 12.53
C SER A 260 -19.78 11.70 11.23
N LEU A 261 -18.78 10.92 10.80
CA LEU A 261 -18.90 9.88 9.76
C LEU A 261 -19.14 8.47 10.33
N VAL A 262 -18.99 8.31 11.65
CA VAL A 262 -18.87 6.99 12.32
C VAL A 262 -19.74 6.90 13.57
N GLY A 263 -20.81 7.68 13.61
CA GLY A 263 -21.73 7.74 14.75
C GLY A 263 -21.20 8.54 15.94
N GLN A 264 -21.94 8.51 17.04
CA GLN A 264 -21.79 9.46 18.15
C GLN A 264 -20.68 9.09 19.16
N ASP A 265 -20.07 7.91 19.03
CA ASP A 265 -19.10 7.36 20.00
C ASP A 265 -17.64 7.43 19.53
N GLU A 266 -17.44 7.50 18.22
CA GLU A 266 -16.13 7.55 17.58
C GLU A 266 -15.82 8.95 17.05
N VAL A 267 -14.53 9.28 17.01
CA VAL A 267 -14.06 10.62 16.65
C VAL A 267 -13.86 10.71 15.14
N THR A 268 -14.47 11.73 14.55
CA THR A 268 -14.22 12.16 13.17
C THR A 268 -13.31 13.38 13.20
N GLU A 269 -12.19 13.28 12.50
CA GLU A 269 -11.23 14.37 12.36
C GLU A 269 -11.45 15.13 11.04
N THR A 270 -10.80 16.27 10.85
CA THR A 270 -10.86 17.02 9.58
C THR A 270 -9.54 17.70 9.24
N ALA A 271 -9.27 17.83 7.94
CA ALA A 271 -8.17 18.61 7.40
C ALA A 271 -8.65 19.44 6.21
N GLU A 272 -8.00 20.57 5.99
CA GLU A 272 -8.24 21.43 4.83
C GLU A 272 -7.15 21.23 3.78
N ILE A 273 -7.57 21.14 2.52
CA ILE A 273 -6.72 21.21 1.34
C ILE A 273 -7.10 22.49 0.59
N VAL A 274 -6.23 23.48 0.65
CA VAL A 274 -6.38 24.74 -0.07
C VAL A 274 -5.77 24.58 -1.46
N VAL A 275 -6.62 24.59 -2.47
CA VAL A 275 -6.20 24.54 -3.87
C VAL A 275 -5.83 25.95 -4.31
N GLU A 276 -4.57 26.17 -4.64
CA GLU A 276 -4.09 27.47 -5.13
C GLU A 276 -4.62 27.73 -6.55
N PRO A 277 -4.82 29.00 -6.97
CA PRO A 277 -5.29 29.31 -8.32
C PRO A 277 -4.26 28.92 -9.38
N ASP A 278 -4.70 28.22 -10.43
CA ASP A 278 -3.91 27.84 -11.62
C ASP A 278 -4.84 27.31 -12.73
N GLU A 279 -4.30 27.00 -13.91
CA GLU A 279 -5.05 26.43 -15.03
C GLU A 279 -4.98 24.89 -15.08
N THR A 280 -3.96 24.28 -14.49
CA THR A 280 -3.75 22.81 -14.56
C THR A 280 -4.76 22.07 -13.66
N PRO A 281 -5.52 21.09 -14.20
CA PRO A 281 -6.40 20.24 -13.40
C PRO A 281 -5.63 19.36 -12.39
N LEU A 282 -6.30 18.98 -11.31
CA LEU A 282 -5.70 18.23 -10.20
C LEU A 282 -6.41 16.89 -9.98
N TYR A 283 -5.61 15.84 -9.84
CA TYR A 283 -6.03 14.56 -9.28
C TYR A 283 -5.42 14.43 -7.89
N ILE A 284 -6.25 14.40 -6.84
CA ILE A 284 -5.78 14.23 -5.47
C ILE A 284 -6.15 12.85 -4.93
N VAL A 285 -5.16 12.12 -4.42
CA VAL A 285 -5.37 10.91 -3.62
C VAL A 285 -5.07 11.25 -2.17
N ALA A 286 -6.08 11.19 -1.30
CA ALA A 286 -5.98 11.55 0.11
C ALA A 286 -6.24 10.35 1.03
N LEU A 287 -5.19 9.90 1.70
CA LEU A 287 -5.24 8.82 2.70
C LEU A 287 -5.23 9.41 4.11
N ALA A 288 -6.21 9.00 4.93
CA ALA A 288 -6.22 9.30 6.36
C ALA A 288 -6.37 8.03 7.19
N ARG A 289 -5.58 7.89 8.26
CA ARG A 289 -5.68 6.71 9.15
C ARG A 289 -6.90 6.72 10.06
N SER A 290 -7.47 7.87 10.34
CA SER A 290 -8.68 8.08 11.16
C SER A 290 -9.87 8.40 10.24
N PRO A 291 -11.12 8.21 10.72
CA PRO A 291 -12.29 8.75 10.04
C PRO A 291 -12.11 10.25 9.84
N THR A 292 -12.07 10.69 8.58
CA THR A 292 -11.66 12.06 8.25
C THR A 292 -12.57 12.67 7.19
N ILE A 293 -12.96 13.93 7.42
CA ILE A 293 -13.58 14.79 6.41
C ILE A 293 -12.53 15.73 5.84
N TRP A 294 -12.25 15.57 4.55
CA TRP A 294 -11.38 16.46 3.78
C TRP A 294 -12.17 17.68 3.30
N ARG A 295 -11.74 18.88 3.67
CA ARG A 295 -12.35 20.14 3.24
C ARG A 295 -11.51 20.72 2.13
N VAL A 296 -12.03 20.74 0.91
CA VAL A 296 -11.33 21.31 -0.24
C VAL A 296 -11.80 22.74 -0.43
N THR A 297 -10.88 23.69 -0.36
CA THR A 297 -11.16 25.14 -0.43
C THR A 297 -10.23 25.80 -1.45
N GLY A 298 -10.42 27.11 -1.69
CA GLY A 298 -9.68 27.83 -2.73
C GLY A 298 -10.25 27.53 -4.13
N ASP A 299 -9.39 27.25 -5.10
CA ASP A 299 -9.78 27.02 -6.50
C ASP A 299 -10.23 25.57 -6.76
N ALA A 300 -11.22 25.11 -5.98
CA ALA A 300 -11.64 23.71 -5.93
C ALA A 300 -12.13 23.15 -7.28
N LYS A 301 -12.57 24.00 -8.21
CA LYS A 301 -12.96 23.60 -9.58
C LYS A 301 -11.82 22.95 -10.38
N ARG A 302 -10.57 23.15 -9.98
CA ARG A 302 -9.41 22.47 -10.57
C ARG A 302 -9.37 20.98 -10.23
N VAL A 303 -9.99 20.56 -9.13
CA VAL A 303 -9.99 19.17 -8.69
C VAL A 303 -11.04 18.39 -9.47
N THR A 304 -10.59 17.74 -10.53
CA THR A 304 -11.40 16.89 -11.41
C THR A 304 -11.61 15.50 -10.82
N ARG A 305 -10.66 15.03 -10.00
CA ARG A 305 -10.72 13.74 -9.31
C ARG A 305 -10.15 13.83 -7.91
N PHE A 306 -10.90 13.35 -6.93
CA PHE A 306 -10.50 13.24 -5.54
C PHE A 306 -10.80 11.84 -5.02
N VAL A 307 -9.75 11.08 -4.67
CA VAL A 307 -9.90 9.75 -4.06
C VAL A 307 -9.64 9.87 -2.57
N ALA A 308 -10.65 9.66 -1.73
CA ALA A 308 -10.49 9.65 -0.28
C ALA A 308 -10.44 8.22 0.24
N MET A 309 -9.38 7.88 0.96
CA MET A 309 -9.16 6.55 1.54
C MET A 309 -9.08 6.62 3.06
N SER A 310 -9.74 5.68 3.73
CA SER A 310 -9.55 5.45 5.16
C SER A 310 -9.65 3.96 5.50
N PRO A 311 -8.56 3.32 5.99
CA PRO A 311 -8.61 1.94 6.45
C PRO A 311 -9.46 1.80 7.73
N ALA A 312 -9.78 2.90 8.42
CA ALA A 312 -10.47 2.92 9.70
C ALA A 312 -11.99 3.20 9.61
N LYS A 313 -12.65 2.70 8.56
CA LYS A 313 -14.12 2.64 8.34
C LYS A 313 -14.70 3.67 7.36
N ALA A 314 -14.43 4.97 7.51
CA ALA A 314 -15.15 5.99 6.73
C ALA A 314 -14.28 7.18 6.30
N ALA A 315 -14.59 7.71 5.13
CA ALA A 315 -14.00 8.94 4.59
C ALA A 315 -15.10 9.85 4.03
N GLY A 316 -14.90 11.15 4.14
CA GLY A 316 -15.79 12.16 3.59
C GLY A 316 -15.03 13.33 2.97
N VAL A 317 -15.68 14.04 2.06
CA VAL A 317 -15.14 15.21 1.36
C VAL A 317 -16.20 16.29 1.28
N THR A 318 -15.81 17.55 1.48
CA THR A 318 -16.67 18.72 1.26
C THR A 318 -15.95 19.77 0.41
N GLY A 319 -16.71 20.60 -0.30
CA GLY A 319 -16.19 21.59 -1.24
C GLY A 319 -15.97 21.07 -2.67
N LEU A 320 -16.34 19.81 -2.95
CA LEU A 320 -16.27 19.18 -4.27
C LEU A 320 -17.61 18.57 -4.66
N PRO A 321 -17.93 18.49 -5.97
CA PRO A 321 -19.13 17.82 -6.44
C PRO A 321 -18.97 16.30 -6.33
N LYS A 322 -20.10 15.58 -6.19
CA LYS A 322 -20.12 14.14 -5.91
C LYS A 322 -19.46 13.30 -7.00
N ASP A 323 -19.55 13.72 -8.25
CA ASP A 323 -18.95 13.06 -9.42
C ASP A 323 -17.42 13.17 -9.48
N ALA A 324 -16.84 14.21 -8.86
CA ALA A 324 -15.39 14.35 -8.71
C ALA A 324 -14.82 13.48 -7.58
N VAL A 325 -15.66 12.94 -6.68
CA VAL A 325 -15.21 12.25 -5.46
C VAL A 325 -15.40 10.75 -5.57
N THR A 326 -14.31 10.00 -5.34
CA THR A 326 -14.32 8.55 -5.16
C THR A 326 -13.93 8.23 -3.71
N LEU A 327 -14.78 7.47 -3.02
CA LEU A 327 -14.54 7.10 -1.63
C LEU A 327 -14.19 5.62 -1.54
N LEU A 328 -13.09 5.31 -0.86
CA LEU A 328 -12.63 3.94 -0.61
C LEU A 328 -12.61 3.70 0.92
N PRO A 329 -13.80 3.48 1.53
CA PRO A 329 -13.93 3.20 2.97
C PRO A 329 -13.50 1.79 3.32
N GLY A 330 -12.81 1.61 4.45
CA GLY A 330 -12.54 0.29 5.03
C GLY A 330 -11.59 -0.59 4.21
N THR A 331 -10.92 -0.04 3.21
CA THR A 331 -9.99 -0.79 2.36
C THR A 331 -8.60 -0.87 3.01
N ASN A 332 -8.18 -2.08 3.40
CA ASN A 332 -6.78 -2.38 3.78
C ASN A 332 -5.91 -2.76 2.56
N CYS A 333 -6.30 -2.31 1.36
CA CYS A 333 -5.64 -2.69 0.10
C CYS A 333 -4.21 -2.15 -0.01
N ILE A 334 -3.90 -1.07 0.71
CA ILE A 334 -2.58 -0.44 0.70
C ILE A 334 -1.98 -0.38 2.11
N SER A 335 -0.66 -0.52 2.21
CA SER A 335 0.00 -0.47 3.52
C SER A 335 -0.02 0.93 4.13
N ASN A 336 0.08 1.01 5.45
CA ASN A 336 0.09 2.27 6.20
C ASN A 336 1.45 2.99 6.20
N ARG A 337 2.49 2.41 5.58
CA ARG A 337 3.84 2.95 5.51
C ARG A 337 4.20 3.18 4.04
N LEU A 338 3.70 4.28 3.50
CA LEU A 338 3.82 4.60 2.07
C LEU A 338 4.97 5.56 1.79
N THR A 339 5.18 6.50 2.70
CA THR A 339 6.08 7.64 2.53
C THR A 339 7.06 7.77 3.69
N ASP A 340 7.21 6.70 4.49
CA ASP A 340 8.05 6.69 5.69
C ASP A 340 9.55 6.67 5.40
N ARG A 341 9.97 6.58 4.14
CA ARG A 341 11.36 6.77 3.65
C ARG A 341 11.38 7.25 2.20
N PRO A 342 12.43 7.96 1.74
CA PRO A 342 12.48 8.43 0.35
C PRO A 342 12.30 7.29 -0.66
N SER A 343 12.91 6.14 -0.39
CA SER A 343 12.75 4.92 -1.19
C SER A 343 11.32 4.39 -1.21
N ALA A 344 10.61 4.45 -0.09
CA ALA A 344 9.20 4.04 0.00
C ALA A 344 8.29 5.05 -0.70
N ALA A 345 8.54 6.35 -0.55
CA ALA A 345 7.80 7.41 -1.23
C ALA A 345 7.96 7.30 -2.75
N GLN A 346 9.18 7.04 -3.22
CA GLN A 346 9.46 6.76 -4.62
C GLN A 346 8.73 5.51 -5.10
N ALA A 347 8.78 4.40 -4.36
CA ALA A 347 8.05 3.19 -4.70
C ALA A 347 6.53 3.41 -4.77
N THR A 348 6.00 4.21 -3.84
CA THR A 348 4.59 4.62 -3.81
C THR A 348 4.25 5.45 -5.04
N ALA A 349 5.04 6.47 -5.37
CA ALA A 349 4.81 7.30 -6.56
C ALA A 349 4.79 6.47 -7.85
N VAL A 350 5.77 5.57 -8.04
CA VAL A 350 5.83 4.67 -9.20
C VAL A 350 4.62 3.74 -9.26
N ALA A 351 4.17 3.22 -8.12
CA ALA A 351 3.00 2.35 -8.07
C ALA A 351 1.68 3.08 -8.38
N PHE A 352 1.52 4.30 -7.88
CA PHE A 352 0.38 5.14 -8.20
C PHE A 352 0.38 5.58 -9.66
N GLU A 353 1.54 5.91 -10.22
CA GLU A 353 1.67 6.21 -11.64
C GLU A 353 1.23 5.04 -12.52
N ASP A 354 1.60 3.81 -12.16
CA ASP A 354 1.20 2.59 -12.85
C ASP A 354 -0.33 2.37 -12.81
N ALA A 355 -0.95 2.59 -11.64
CA ALA A 355 -2.38 2.37 -11.47
C ALA A 355 -3.26 3.49 -12.05
N ILE A 356 -2.84 4.75 -11.86
CA ILE A 356 -3.60 5.93 -12.30
C ILE A 356 -3.31 6.25 -13.77
N GLY A 357 -2.11 5.91 -14.27
CA GLY A 357 -1.66 6.23 -15.63
C GLY A 357 -1.10 7.65 -15.77
N SER A 358 -0.69 8.29 -14.68
CA SER A 358 -0.08 9.63 -14.71
C SER A 358 0.91 9.80 -13.55
N PRO A 359 2.04 10.50 -13.77
CA PRO A 359 3.10 10.62 -12.78
C PRO A 359 2.66 11.41 -11.55
N VAL A 360 3.07 10.96 -10.37
CA VAL A 360 2.83 11.69 -9.11
C VAL A 360 3.77 12.89 -9.03
N ARG A 361 3.20 14.09 -9.16
CA ARG A 361 3.96 15.35 -9.18
C ARG A 361 4.52 15.74 -7.82
N GLY A 362 3.79 15.42 -6.77
CA GLY A 362 4.21 15.71 -5.41
C GLY A 362 3.41 14.96 -4.35
N MET A 363 4.03 14.84 -3.18
CA MET A 363 3.50 14.12 -2.03
C MET A 363 3.52 15.02 -0.79
N ILE A 364 2.50 14.90 0.05
CA ILE A 364 2.42 15.54 1.36
C ILE A 364 2.36 14.44 2.41
N ASP A 365 3.40 14.35 3.25
CA ASP A 365 3.45 13.44 4.39
C ASP A 365 3.65 14.22 5.70
N SER A 366 2.56 14.71 6.29
CA SER A 366 2.62 15.35 7.61
C SER A 366 1.21 15.58 8.19
N PRO A 367 1.07 15.55 9.53
CA PRO A 367 -0.15 16.03 10.16
C PRO A 367 -0.27 17.54 9.95
N ARG A 368 -1.19 17.98 9.08
CA ARG A 368 -1.52 19.40 8.93
C ARG A 368 -3.01 19.62 9.11
N VAL A 369 -3.35 20.70 9.79
CA VAL A 369 -4.73 21.20 9.87
C VAL A 369 -5.19 21.73 8.51
N SER A 370 -4.26 22.36 7.80
CA SER A 370 -4.45 22.94 6.47
C SER A 370 -3.19 22.75 5.65
N MET A 371 -3.34 22.43 4.37
CA MET A 371 -2.24 22.23 3.42
C MET A 371 -2.57 22.87 2.06
N LYS A 372 -1.56 23.43 1.41
CA LYS A 372 -1.69 24.10 0.13
C LYS A 372 -1.18 23.24 -1.01
N LEU A 373 -1.96 23.12 -2.07
CA LEU A 373 -1.53 22.46 -3.30
C LEU A 373 -1.44 23.47 -4.45
N PRO A 374 -0.34 23.50 -5.20
CA PRO A 374 0.80 22.56 -5.15
C PRO A 374 1.91 22.92 -4.13
N SER A 375 1.92 24.12 -3.52
CA SER A 375 3.12 24.65 -2.84
C SER A 375 3.69 23.81 -1.68
N ASP A 376 2.85 23.07 -0.95
CA ASP A 376 3.30 22.25 0.18
C ASP A 376 3.79 20.85 -0.24
N ALA A 377 3.58 20.46 -1.49
CA ALA A 377 3.94 19.13 -1.98
C ALA A 377 5.44 19.01 -2.24
N THR A 378 6.03 17.90 -1.84
CA THR A 378 7.44 17.58 -2.08
C THR A 378 7.55 16.50 -3.15
N ALA A 379 8.59 16.58 -3.99
CA ALA A 379 8.86 15.54 -4.97
C ALA A 379 9.10 14.18 -4.27
N PRO A 380 8.62 13.04 -4.83
CA PRO A 380 8.69 11.73 -4.19
C PRO A 380 10.09 11.34 -3.70
N GLU A 381 11.12 11.58 -4.52
CA GLU A 381 12.52 11.24 -4.23
C GLU A 381 13.16 12.08 -3.11
N LYS A 382 12.53 13.21 -2.76
CA LYS A 382 12.95 14.11 -1.68
C LYS A 382 12.08 14.01 -0.44
N THR A 383 11.02 13.21 -0.48
CA THR A 383 10.07 13.09 0.63
C THR A 383 10.79 12.43 1.83
N PRO A 384 10.94 13.13 2.96
CA PRO A 384 11.82 12.68 4.04
C PRO A 384 11.25 11.47 4.79
N GLY A 385 12.16 10.57 5.16
CA GLY A 385 11.85 9.28 5.78
C GLY A 385 11.62 9.21 7.27
N LYS A 386 11.19 10.31 7.85
CA LYS A 386 10.80 10.36 9.25
C LYS A 386 10.15 11.70 9.45
N ARG A 387 8.95 11.67 10.02
CA ARG A 387 8.30 12.73 10.80
C ARG A 387 9.19 13.97 10.93
N THR A 388 8.98 14.97 10.08
CA THR A 388 8.75 16.30 10.64
C THR A 388 7.48 16.18 11.48
N ALA A 389 7.61 15.54 12.65
CA ALA A 389 6.85 15.98 13.78
C ALA A 389 7.35 17.41 13.92
N VAL A 390 6.57 18.37 13.41
CA VAL A 390 6.64 19.70 13.98
C VAL A 390 6.38 19.45 15.46
N LEU A 391 7.46 19.36 16.22
CA LEU A 391 7.40 19.30 17.67
C LEU A 391 6.53 20.52 18.03
N PRO A 392 5.40 20.35 18.72
CA PRO A 392 4.72 21.51 19.25
C PRO A 392 5.77 22.33 20.01
N PRO A 393 5.79 23.66 19.83
CA PRO A 393 6.87 24.49 20.36
C PRO A 393 7.08 24.20 21.85
N PRO A 394 8.34 24.11 22.33
CA PRO A 394 8.59 23.82 23.74
C PRO A 394 7.92 24.89 24.60
N MET A 395 7.08 24.44 25.54
CA MET A 395 6.38 25.36 26.44
C MET A 395 7.38 26.12 27.32
N PRO A 396 7.16 27.43 27.56
CA PRO A 396 7.97 28.17 28.52
C PRO A 396 7.83 27.58 29.92
N PRO A 397 8.94 27.44 30.67
CA PRO A 397 8.88 26.95 32.04
C PRO A 397 8.38 28.08 32.95
N ARG A 398 7.13 27.96 33.44
CA ARG A 398 6.59 28.49 34.72
C ARG A 398 5.09 28.81 34.67
N TRP A 399 4.22 27.84 34.37
CA TRP A 399 2.78 28.03 34.57
C TRP A 399 2.10 26.67 34.86
N ASP A 400 1.37 26.58 35.97
CA ASP A 400 0.52 25.46 36.39
C ASP A 400 -0.71 25.26 35.47
N GLU A 401 -1.38 24.11 35.58
CA GLU A 401 -1.92 23.32 34.47
C GLU A 401 -3.45 23.44 34.24
N ASP A 402 -3.85 23.76 33.00
CA ASP A 402 -5.25 23.86 32.54
C ASP A 402 -5.52 22.86 31.36
N PRO A 403 -6.62 22.07 31.37
CA PRO A 403 -7.06 21.23 30.24
C PRO A 403 -7.12 21.95 28.89
N LEU A 404 -7.42 23.26 28.86
CA LEU A 404 -7.45 24.06 27.64
C LEU A 404 -6.09 24.16 26.93
N LYS A 405 -4.99 24.13 27.70
CA LYS A 405 -3.61 24.19 27.18
C LYS A 405 -3.19 22.86 26.56
N SER A 406 -3.62 21.74 27.17
CA SER A 406 -3.41 20.39 26.65
C SER A 406 -4.18 20.14 25.35
N LEU A 407 -5.41 20.64 25.27
CA LEU A 407 -6.22 20.62 24.04
C LEU A 407 -5.52 21.37 22.90
N ARG A 408 -5.12 22.63 23.12
CA ARG A 408 -4.48 23.47 22.08
C ARG A 408 -3.14 22.90 21.61
N SER A 409 -2.41 22.22 22.49
CA SER A 409 -1.16 21.55 22.13
C SER A 409 -1.37 20.26 21.33
N ARG A 410 -2.41 19.48 21.66
CA ARG A 410 -2.70 18.19 20.99
C ARG A 410 -3.51 18.36 19.70
N ARG A 411 -4.34 19.39 19.59
CA ARG A 411 -5.27 19.66 18.48
C ARG A 411 -5.19 21.13 18.05
N PRO A 412 -4.12 21.52 17.33
CA PRO A 412 -3.90 22.91 16.96
C PRO A 412 -4.99 23.51 16.06
N GLY A 413 -5.76 22.68 15.35
CA GLY A 413 -6.86 23.12 14.48
C GLY A 413 -8.22 23.21 15.18
N GLY A 414 -8.31 22.80 16.44
CA GLY A 414 -9.52 22.91 17.25
C GLY A 414 -10.74 22.14 16.71
N LEU A 415 -11.93 22.63 17.03
CA LEU A 415 -13.21 22.13 16.50
C LEU A 415 -13.59 22.98 15.29
N VAL A 416 -13.82 22.31 14.17
CA VAL A 416 -14.22 22.94 12.92
C VAL A 416 -15.68 22.61 12.65
N GLU A 417 -16.45 23.67 12.43
CA GLU A 417 -17.84 23.51 11.99
C GLU A 417 -17.90 23.05 10.54
N VAL A 418 -18.64 21.96 10.31
CA VAL A 418 -18.85 21.35 9.00
C VAL A 418 -20.35 21.23 8.76
N ASP A 419 -20.82 21.66 7.59
CA ASP A 419 -22.20 21.42 7.18
C ASP A 419 -22.38 19.95 6.77
N ALA A 420 -23.18 19.18 7.51
CA ALA A 420 -23.42 17.77 7.24
C ALA A 420 -24.01 17.53 5.83
N ALA A 421 -24.84 18.44 5.33
CA ALA A 421 -25.50 18.29 4.03
C ALA A 421 -24.53 18.45 2.85
N SER A 422 -23.41 19.14 3.05
CA SER A 422 -22.41 19.40 2.01
C SER A 422 -21.36 18.29 1.90
N VAL A 423 -21.38 17.29 2.78
CA VAL A 423 -20.36 16.23 2.83
C VAL A 423 -20.75 15.09 1.89
N VAL A 424 -19.89 14.81 0.91
CA VAL A 424 -19.89 13.56 0.15
C VAL A 424 -19.20 12.50 0.99
N ALA A 425 -19.96 11.56 1.53
CA ALA A 425 -19.47 10.55 2.47
C ALA A 425 -19.80 9.12 2.04
N SER A 426 -19.05 8.19 2.62
CA SER A 426 -19.19 6.75 2.46
C SER A 426 -20.16 6.13 3.49
N ALA A 427 -20.58 6.94 4.45
CA ALA A 427 -21.43 6.58 5.58
C ALA A 427 -22.36 7.76 5.91
N ASP A 428 -23.34 7.52 6.78
CA ASP A 428 -24.25 8.56 7.24
C ASP A 428 -23.51 9.67 7.99
N VAL A 429 -23.84 10.92 7.64
CA VAL A 429 -23.25 12.12 8.24
C VAL A 429 -24.24 12.74 9.20
N ALA A 430 -23.85 12.86 10.47
CA ALA A 430 -24.71 13.45 11.50
C ALA A 430 -23.93 14.40 12.41
N PRO A 431 -24.48 15.56 12.80
CA PRO A 431 -23.89 16.39 13.84
C PRO A 431 -23.68 15.62 15.14
N TYR A 432 -22.63 15.94 15.87
CA TYR A 432 -22.47 15.40 17.22
C TYR A 432 -23.49 16.02 18.18
N GLU A 433 -24.16 15.19 19.00
CA GLU A 433 -25.04 15.68 20.08
C GLU A 433 -24.25 16.47 21.12
N VAL A 434 -23.06 15.94 21.45
CA VAL A 434 -22.05 16.56 22.30
C VAL A 434 -20.74 16.55 21.52
N PRO A 435 -20.07 17.72 21.36
CA PRO A 435 -18.82 17.79 20.60
C PRO A 435 -17.80 16.73 21.05
N PRO A 436 -16.94 16.24 20.14
CA PRO A 436 -16.02 15.16 20.45
C PRO A 436 -14.93 15.58 21.43
N LEU A 437 -14.37 14.60 22.14
CA LEU A 437 -13.21 14.74 23.02
C LEU A 437 -13.34 15.91 24.01
N GLU A 438 -12.25 16.64 24.25
CA GLU A 438 -12.21 17.65 25.32
C GLU A 438 -13.08 18.89 25.01
N PHE A 439 -13.53 19.11 23.77
CA PHE A 439 -14.53 20.15 23.48
C PHE A 439 -15.88 19.81 24.11
N GLY A 440 -16.31 18.55 24.03
CA GLY A 440 -17.51 18.08 24.72
C GLY A 440 -17.34 18.13 26.24
N LEU A 441 -16.16 17.79 26.74
CA LEU A 441 -15.83 17.88 28.16
C LEU A 441 -15.98 19.32 28.69
N MET A 442 -15.49 20.30 27.94
CA MET A 442 -15.64 21.72 28.29
C MET A 442 -17.10 22.15 28.31
N LYS A 443 -17.89 21.74 27.31
CA LYS A 443 -19.34 22.01 27.28
C LYS A 443 -20.03 21.46 28.54
N LEU A 444 -19.75 20.19 28.88
CA LEU A 444 -20.36 19.55 30.06
C LEU A 444 -19.93 20.19 31.39
N LEU A 445 -18.68 20.67 31.49
CA LEU A 445 -18.21 21.43 32.66
C LEU A 445 -18.93 22.77 32.78
N GLN A 446 -19.09 23.49 31.68
CA GLN A 446 -19.76 24.79 31.65
C GLN A 446 -21.26 24.68 31.99
N GLU A 447 -21.91 23.60 31.55
CA GLU A 447 -23.31 23.28 31.89
C GLU A 447 -23.48 22.75 33.33
N GLY A 448 -22.37 22.49 34.03
CA GLY A 448 -22.35 21.89 35.36
C GLY A 448 -22.87 20.46 35.40
N SER A 449 -22.89 19.77 34.25
CA SER A 449 -23.26 18.36 34.13
C SER A 449 -22.19 17.44 34.70
N ILE A 450 -20.93 17.89 34.65
CA ILE A 450 -19.79 17.24 35.29
C ILE A 450 -18.98 18.24 36.12
N GLU A 451 -18.25 17.76 37.12
CA GLU A 451 -17.32 18.54 37.94
C GLU A 451 -15.90 17.94 37.84
N ALA A 452 -14.88 18.77 37.67
CA ALA A 452 -13.50 18.33 37.71
C ALA A 452 -13.03 18.09 39.16
N LYS A 453 -12.48 16.90 39.43
CA LYS A 453 -11.86 16.51 40.72
C LYS A 453 -10.33 16.40 40.65
N GLY A 454 -9.75 16.71 39.49
CA GLY A 454 -8.32 16.69 39.23
C GLY A 454 -8.06 16.77 37.73
N ARG A 455 -6.82 16.51 37.29
CA ARG A 455 -6.45 16.61 35.86
C ARG A 455 -7.13 15.61 34.94
N GLN A 456 -7.51 14.45 35.48
CA GLN A 456 -8.06 13.33 34.70
C GLN A 456 -9.33 12.74 35.33
N PHE A 457 -9.78 13.27 36.46
CA PHE A 457 -10.91 12.74 37.24
C PHE A 457 -12.08 13.70 37.21
N TYR A 458 -13.26 13.19 36.85
CA TYR A 458 -14.47 13.97 36.66
C TYR A 458 -15.67 13.27 37.30
N THR A 459 -16.52 14.01 37.99
CA THR A 459 -17.77 13.50 38.58
C THR A 459 -18.97 13.95 37.79
N ILE A 460 -19.75 13.00 37.29
CA ILE A 460 -21.02 13.24 36.62
C ILE A 460 -22.08 13.56 37.68
N ARG A 461 -22.61 14.78 37.63
CA ARG A 461 -23.58 15.31 38.60
C ARG A 461 -25.00 15.37 38.08
N LYS A 462 -25.18 15.39 36.76
CA LYS A 462 -26.49 15.38 36.09
C LYS A 462 -26.55 14.19 35.13
N PRO A 463 -27.74 13.62 34.87
CA PRO A 463 -27.89 12.59 33.86
C PRO A 463 -27.43 13.10 32.49
N ILE A 464 -26.53 12.36 31.85
CA ILE A 464 -26.09 12.60 30.47
C ILE A 464 -26.28 11.30 29.68
N ALA A 465 -26.87 11.38 28.49
CA ALA A 465 -27.17 10.19 27.69
C ALA A 465 -25.89 9.43 27.26
N ARG A 466 -24.83 10.20 26.97
CA ARG A 466 -23.55 9.74 26.47
C ARG A 466 -22.43 10.72 26.82
N LEU A 467 -21.22 10.19 26.98
CA LEU A 467 -19.99 10.95 27.04
C LEU A 467 -19.56 11.41 25.64
N PRO A 468 -18.77 12.49 25.54
CA PRO A 468 -18.16 12.92 24.29
C PRO A 468 -17.44 11.78 23.56
N ALA A 469 -17.56 11.75 22.23
CA ALA A 469 -16.90 10.76 21.40
C ALA A 469 -15.40 10.67 21.70
N GLY A 470 -14.87 9.45 21.81
CA GLY A 470 -13.47 9.19 22.19
C GLY A 470 -13.12 9.29 23.68
N LEU A 471 -14.06 9.70 24.56
CA LEU A 471 -13.85 9.72 26.02
C LEU A 471 -14.48 8.54 26.77
N GLY A 472 -15.41 7.83 26.15
CA GLY A 472 -16.06 6.66 26.78
C GLY A 472 -15.19 5.40 26.85
N LYS A 473 -14.19 5.30 25.98
CA LYS A 473 -13.25 4.16 25.86
C LYS A 473 -11.81 4.65 26.03
N GLY A 474 -11.21 4.47 27.20
CA GLY A 474 -9.78 4.78 27.42
C GLY A 474 -9.40 5.10 28.87
N ASN A 475 -8.10 5.00 29.19
CA ASN A 475 -7.58 5.20 30.55
C ASN A 475 -7.13 6.64 30.84
N PHE A 476 -7.30 7.57 29.89
CA PHE A 476 -6.84 8.95 30.05
C PHE A 476 -7.78 9.81 30.90
N TYR A 477 -9.07 9.49 30.92
CA TYR A 477 -10.11 10.20 31.66
C TYR A 477 -10.92 9.21 32.49
N ILE A 478 -11.17 9.53 33.75
CA ILE A 478 -11.90 8.70 34.69
C ILE A 478 -13.14 9.47 35.12
N PHE A 479 -14.30 8.86 34.89
CA PHE A 479 -15.60 9.42 35.24
C PHE A 479 -16.23 8.62 36.37
N ASP A 480 -16.54 9.27 37.48
CA ASP A 480 -17.39 8.71 38.54
C ASP A 480 -18.79 9.34 38.53
N LEU A 481 -19.73 8.68 39.20
CA LEU A 481 -21.15 9.05 39.20
C LEU A 481 -21.53 9.57 40.58
N ALA A 482 -22.20 10.71 40.63
CA ALA A 482 -22.86 11.15 41.86
C ALA A 482 -23.97 10.16 42.26
N PRO A 483 -24.30 10.03 43.56
CA PRO A 483 -25.36 9.12 44.01
C PRO A 483 -26.69 9.38 43.29
N GLY A 484 -27.31 8.32 42.78
CA GLY A 484 -28.62 8.39 42.10
C GLY A 484 -28.58 8.79 40.62
N ILE A 485 -27.40 8.93 40.02
CA ILE A 485 -27.24 9.21 38.58
C ILE A 485 -27.04 7.91 37.79
N GLU A 486 -27.82 7.73 36.73
CA GLU A 486 -27.65 6.62 35.80
C GLU A 486 -26.38 6.81 34.93
N PRO A 487 -25.64 5.73 34.65
CA PRO A 487 -24.42 5.80 33.86
C PRO A 487 -24.72 6.16 32.39
N PRO A 488 -23.86 6.97 31.73
CA PRO A 488 -23.95 7.20 30.30
C PRO A 488 -23.80 5.90 29.52
N SER A 489 -24.54 5.76 28.42
CA SER A 489 -24.60 4.54 27.60
C SER A 489 -23.24 4.04 27.10
N ASN A 490 -22.27 4.94 26.92
CA ASN A 490 -20.94 4.67 26.38
C ASN A 490 -19.81 4.76 27.42
N LEU A 491 -20.10 4.75 28.72
CA LEU A 491 -19.08 4.71 29.77
C LEU A 491 -18.64 3.26 30.05
N PHE A 492 -17.46 2.88 29.56
CA PHE A 492 -16.93 1.51 29.72
C PHE A 492 -15.98 1.33 30.91
N ASN A 493 -15.31 2.41 31.36
CA ASN A 493 -14.38 2.36 32.48
C ASN A 493 -15.12 2.55 33.82
N ARG A 494 -15.44 1.43 34.50
CA ARG A 494 -15.83 1.46 35.91
C ARG A 494 -14.56 1.33 36.76
N PRO A 495 -14.18 2.33 37.59
CA PRO A 495 -13.24 2.04 38.66
C PRO A 495 -13.87 0.94 39.55
N ARG A 496 -13.16 -0.17 39.78
CA ARG A 496 -13.47 -1.03 40.91
C ARG A 496 -13.27 -0.18 42.16
N LEU A 497 -14.36 0.34 42.74
CA LEU A 497 -14.31 0.95 44.06
C LEU A 497 -13.62 -0.04 44.99
N PRO A 498 -12.52 0.31 45.68
CA PRO A 498 -12.08 -0.51 46.80
C PRO A 498 -13.24 -0.59 47.80
N PRO A 499 -13.51 -1.76 48.40
CA PRO A 499 -14.59 -1.89 49.36
C PRO A 499 -14.43 -0.82 50.44
N LEU A 500 -15.53 -0.14 50.76
CA LEU A 500 -15.57 0.82 51.86
C LEU A 500 -14.95 0.16 53.11
N PRO A 501 -14.06 0.84 53.84
CA PRO A 501 -13.52 0.28 55.06
C PRO A 501 -14.70 0.01 56.00
N THR A 502 -14.97 -1.27 56.23
CA THR A 502 -15.90 -1.70 57.27
C THR A 502 -15.41 -1.08 58.57
N ALA A 503 -16.26 -0.30 59.23
CA ALA A 503 -15.98 0.19 60.57
C ALA A 503 -15.57 -1.03 61.42
N ARG A 504 -14.33 -1.00 61.95
CA ARG A 504 -13.92 -2.04 62.90
C ARG A 504 -14.83 -1.94 64.13
N PRO A 505 -15.27 -3.09 64.68
CA PRO A 505 -16.10 -3.12 65.88
C PRO A 505 -15.39 -2.49 67.08
#